data_AF-A0A9Q3YW28-F1
#
_entry.id   AF-A0A9Q3YW28-F1
#
_cell.length_a   1.000
_cell.length_b   1.000
_cell.length_c   1.000
_cell.angle_alpha   90.00
_cell.angle_beta   90.00
_cell.angle_gamma   90.00
#
_symmetry.space_group_name_H-M   'P 1'
#
loop_
_entity.id
_entity.type
_entity.pdbx_description
1 polymer ?
#
loop_
_entity_poly.entity_id
_entity_poly.type
_entity_poly.pdbx_seq_one_letter_code
_entity_poly.pdbx_strand_id
1 'polypeptide(L)'
;MLKTIFIPAHFKPIIQDVFENVPTGETKKSWLGSEKQVTQKVASQKIVGWSDSEIDGERLSADINEEMEKWSSQNIRVISITPITSGRYNYQYSSEGISSSRRVFSETEKVSGGGSYGFGYGYSYTEGVLISIEIL
;
A
#
# COMPACT_ATOMS: atom_id res chain seq x y z
N MET A 1 34.05 5.39 16.57
CA MET A 1 33.22 4.18 16.81
C MET A 1 32.27 3.99 15.63
N LEU A 2 32.17 2.78 15.07
CA LEU A 2 31.24 2.49 13.97
C LEU A 2 29.85 2.14 14.50
N LYS A 3 28.81 2.63 13.84
CA LYS A 3 27.41 2.31 14.14
C LYS A 3 26.60 2.15 12.87
N THR A 4 25.67 1.19 12.89
CA THR A 4 24.67 1.01 11.84
C THR A 4 23.28 1.32 12.38
N ILE A 5 22.44 1.92 11.54
CA ILE A 5 21.09 2.36 11.88
C ILE A 5 20.17 1.92 10.74
N PHE A 6 19.15 1.13 11.07
CA PHE A 6 18.14 0.72 10.10
C PHE A 6 16.90 1.60 10.24
N ILE A 7 16.44 2.17 9.14
CA ILE A 7 15.25 3.02 9.07
C ILE A 7 14.25 2.34 8.13
N PRO A 8 13.10 1.86 8.63
CA PRO A 8 12.12 1.17 7.82
C PRO A 8 11.44 2.13 6.84
N ALA A 9 11.12 1.66 5.64
CA ALA A 9 10.28 2.37 4.69
C ALA A 9 8.81 1.96 4.85
N HIS A 10 7.92 2.88 4.52
CA HIS A 10 6.48 2.65 4.52
C HIS A 10 5.93 2.79 3.11
N PHE A 11 4.88 2.05 2.78
CA PHE A 11 4.19 2.23 1.50
C PHE A 11 3.44 3.56 1.46
N LYS A 12 3.24 4.09 0.26
CA LYS A 12 2.49 5.32 0.03
C LYS A 12 1.01 5.12 0.37
N PRO A 13 0.36 6.02 1.13
CA PRO A 13 -1.07 5.90 1.39
C PRO A 13 -1.88 6.11 0.11
N ILE A 14 -2.94 5.33 -0.07
CA ILE A 14 -3.93 5.52 -1.14
C ILE A 14 -5.04 6.40 -0.57
N ILE A 15 -5.14 7.63 -1.07
CA ILE A 15 -6.15 8.61 -0.65
C ILE A 15 -7.28 8.61 -1.67
N GLN A 16 -8.52 8.47 -1.20
CA GLN A 16 -9.72 8.55 -2.02
C GLN A 16 -10.80 9.39 -1.34
N ASP A 17 -11.67 9.97 -2.17
CA ASP A 17 -12.88 10.65 -1.70
C ASP A 17 -13.92 9.60 -1.29
N VAL A 18 -14.12 9.46 0.02
CA VAL A 18 -15.15 8.61 0.60
C VAL A 18 -16.36 9.46 0.93
N PHE A 19 -17.52 9.04 0.44
CA PHE A 19 -18.77 9.73 0.71
C PHE A 19 -19.48 9.14 1.93
N GLU A 20 -19.67 9.95 2.96
CA GLU A 20 -20.34 9.55 4.18
C GLU A 20 -21.63 10.34 4.38
N ASN A 21 -22.65 9.65 4.90
CA ASN A 21 -23.91 10.27 5.28
C ASN A 21 -23.76 10.82 6.70
N VAL A 22 -23.51 12.12 6.81
CA VAL A 22 -23.38 12.82 8.09
C VAL A 22 -24.75 13.35 8.50
N PRO A 23 -25.21 13.12 9.74
CA PRO A 23 -26.48 13.67 10.20
C PRO A 23 -26.46 15.20 10.23
N THR A 24 -27.51 15.84 9.70
CA THR A 24 -27.62 17.31 9.67
C THR A 24 -28.18 17.89 10.98
N GLY A 25 -28.62 17.03 11.91
CA GLY A 25 -29.33 17.43 13.12
C GLY A 25 -30.83 17.67 12.93
N GLU A 26 -31.33 17.67 11.69
CA GLU A 26 -32.75 17.81 11.37
C GLU A 26 -33.45 16.44 11.34
N THR A 27 -34.69 16.39 11.80
CA THR A 27 -35.55 15.20 11.68
C THR A 27 -36.73 15.49 10.76
N LYS A 28 -37.03 14.55 9.86
CA LYS A 28 -38.19 14.61 8.97
C LYS A 28 -39.15 13.50 9.32
N LYS A 29 -40.43 13.84 9.49
CA LYS A 29 -41.48 12.87 9.75
C LYS A 29 -41.74 12.05 8.48
N SER A 30 -41.63 10.73 8.59
CA SER A 30 -41.97 9.80 7.51
C SER A 30 -43.49 9.70 7.37
N TRP A 31 -43.94 9.22 6.21
CA TRP A 31 -45.37 9.02 5.92
C TRP A 31 -46.07 8.06 6.90
N LEU A 32 -45.31 7.21 7.60
CA LEU A 32 -45.79 6.30 8.64
C LEU A 32 -45.67 6.89 10.07
N GLY A 33 -45.48 8.20 10.19
CA GLY A 33 -45.46 8.92 11.48
C GLY A 33 -44.16 8.83 12.28
N SER A 34 -43.20 8.02 11.85
CA SER A 34 -41.88 7.86 12.46
C SER A 34 -40.92 8.99 12.06
N GLU A 35 -40.14 9.50 13.01
CA GLU A 35 -39.12 10.51 12.75
C GLU A 35 -37.86 9.86 12.16
N LYS A 36 -37.38 10.37 11.02
CA LYS A 36 -36.13 9.93 10.39
C LYS A 36 -35.14 11.09 10.36
N GLN A 37 -33.92 10.83 10.81
CA GLN A 37 -32.84 11.81 10.76
C GLN A 37 -32.46 12.12 9.30
N VAL A 38 -32.33 13.40 8.99
CA VAL A 38 -31.85 13.88 7.69
C VAL A 38 -30.32 13.76 7.69
N THR A 39 -29.79 13.13 6.65
CA THR A 39 -28.35 12.98 6.45
C THR A 39 -27.92 13.68 5.18
N GLN A 40 -26.77 14.33 5.22
CA GLN A 40 -26.11 14.92 4.05
C GLN A 40 -24.93 14.04 3.63
N LYS A 41 -24.83 13.78 2.32
CA LYS A 41 -23.68 13.08 1.74
C LYS A 41 -22.52 14.06 1.61
N VAL A 42 -21.45 13.84 2.37
CA VAL A 42 -20.25 14.68 2.38
C VAL A 42 -19.07 13.86 1.87
N ALA A 43 -18.28 14.43 0.96
CA ALA A 43 -17.01 13.84 0.51
C ALA A 43 -15.91 14.15 1.52
N SER A 44 -15.17 13.13 1.93
CA SER A 44 -14.03 13.22 2.83
C SER A 44 -12.87 12.45 2.21
N GLN A 45 -11.70 13.10 2.10
CA GLN A 45 -10.48 12.40 1.74
C GLN A 45 -10.06 11.51 2.91
N LYS A 46 -10.01 10.20 2.65
CA LYS A 46 -9.57 9.21 3.63
C LYS A 46 -8.51 8.31 3.03
N ILE A 47 -7.61 7.84 3.87
CA ILE A 47 -6.70 6.76 3.53
C ILE A 47 -7.53 5.48 3.48
N VAL A 48 -7.66 4.90 2.29
CA VAL A 48 -8.44 3.67 2.07
C VAL A 48 -7.54 2.42 2.01
N GLY A 49 -6.23 2.62 1.98
CA GLY A 49 -5.24 1.55 1.92
C GLY A 49 -3.83 2.08 1.71
N TRP A 50 -2.93 1.18 1.36
CA TRP A 50 -1.53 1.45 1.12
C TRP A 50 -1.14 0.90 -0.25
N SER A 51 -0.25 1.58 -0.96
CA SER A 51 0.30 1.13 -2.22
C SER A 51 0.94 -0.24 -2.04
N ASP A 52 0.77 -1.09 -3.03
CA ASP A 52 1.46 -2.38 -3.11
C ASP A 52 2.73 -2.28 -3.94
N SER A 53 3.14 -1.09 -4.39
CA SER A 53 4.24 -0.93 -5.36
C SER A 53 5.11 0.31 -5.15
N GLU A 54 4.63 1.31 -4.42
CA GLU A 54 5.34 2.57 -4.18
C GLU A 54 5.59 2.77 -2.68
N ILE A 55 6.84 3.06 -2.32
CA ILE A 55 7.18 3.56 -0.98
C ILE A 55 6.86 5.05 -0.87
N ASP A 56 6.53 5.49 0.33
CA ASP A 56 6.38 6.89 0.70
C ASP A 56 7.78 7.51 0.89
N GLY A 57 8.34 8.02 -0.20
CA GLY A 57 9.69 8.60 -0.20
C GLY A 57 9.80 9.89 0.62
N GLU A 58 8.73 10.68 0.71
CA GLU A 58 8.72 11.91 1.51
C GLU A 58 8.79 11.57 3.00
N ARG A 59 7.96 10.62 3.44
CA ARG A 59 8.03 10.09 4.81
C ARG A 59 9.40 9.49 5.11
N LEU A 60 9.91 8.61 4.24
CA LEU A 60 11.23 7.99 4.46
C LEU A 60 12.35 9.05 4.58
N SER A 61 12.29 10.11 3.78
CA SER A 61 13.25 11.21 3.88
C SER A 61 13.13 11.95 5.22
N ALA A 62 11.93 12.17 5.71
CA ALA A 62 11.70 12.79 7.02
C ALA A 62 12.24 11.90 8.15
N ASP A 63 11.97 10.59 8.10
CA ASP A 63 12.45 9.61 9.08
C ASP A 63 13.99 9.55 9.12
N ILE A 64 14.65 9.61 7.95
CA ILE A 64 16.12 9.70 7.84
C ILE A 64 16.64 10.98 8.50
N ASN A 65 16.03 12.13 8.19
CA ASN A 65 16.46 13.42 8.72
C ASN A 65 16.32 13.48 10.24
N GLU A 66 15.16 13.05 10.77
CA GLU A 66 14.92 12.99 12.21
C GLU A 66 15.97 12.11 12.92
N GLU A 67 16.31 10.96 12.32
CA GLU A 67 17.33 10.09 12.88
C GLU A 67 18.71 10.74 12.84
N MET A 68 19.11 11.40 11.74
CA MET A 68 20.39 12.10 11.65
C MET A 68 20.49 13.28 12.64
N GLU A 69 19.38 13.97 12.91
CA GLU A 69 19.34 15.05 13.90
C GLU A 69 19.68 14.56 15.32
N LYS A 70 19.30 13.33 15.70
CA LYS A 70 19.68 12.74 17.01
C LYS A 70 21.19 12.61 17.17
N TRP A 71 21.89 12.41 16.06
CA TRP A 71 23.34 12.26 16.02
C TRP A 71 24.08 13.58 15.73
N SER A 72 23.37 14.66 15.41
CA SER A 72 23.96 15.96 15.04
C SER A 72 24.81 16.61 16.12
N SER A 73 24.53 16.33 17.39
CA SER A 73 25.34 16.79 18.54
C SER A 73 26.68 16.05 18.67
N GLN A 74 26.81 14.90 18.02
CA GLN A 74 28.04 14.13 17.98
C GLN A 74 28.80 14.49 16.70
N ASN A 75 30.13 14.52 16.77
CA ASN A 75 30.95 14.70 15.58
C ASN A 75 30.92 13.42 14.74
N ILE A 76 29.92 13.26 13.87
CA ILE A 76 29.72 12.05 13.08
C ILE A 76 30.13 12.25 11.62
N ARG A 77 30.49 11.15 10.97
CA ARG A 77 30.64 11.02 9.53
C ARG A 77 29.71 9.94 9.00
N VAL A 78 28.84 10.27 8.05
CA VAL A 78 28.06 9.26 7.31
C VAL A 78 28.99 8.53 6.35
N ILE A 79 29.06 7.20 6.48
CA ILE A 79 29.88 6.34 5.62
C ILE A 79 29.07 5.89 4.40
N SER A 80 27.83 5.45 4.62
CA SER A 80 26.98 4.91 3.55
C SER A 80 25.51 4.93 3.92
N ILE A 81 24.63 5.07 2.92
CA ILE A 81 23.19 4.82 3.02
C ILE A 81 22.86 3.74 2.00
N THR A 82 22.44 2.56 2.46
CA THR A 82 22.20 1.39 1.59
C THR A 82 20.73 0.99 1.65
N PRO A 83 20.00 0.93 0.53
CA PRO A 83 18.64 0.39 0.53
C PRO A 83 18.67 -1.10 0.86
N ILE A 84 17.79 -1.54 1.75
CA ILE A 84 17.54 -2.95 2.06
C ILE A 84 16.28 -3.34 1.30
N THR A 85 16.41 -4.27 0.36
CA THR A 85 15.27 -4.84 -0.36
C THR A 85 14.83 -6.12 0.35
N SER A 86 13.53 -6.25 0.58
CA SER A 86 13.01 -7.52 1.13
C SER A 86 12.96 -8.56 0.00
N GLY A 87 13.08 -9.84 0.34
CA GLY A 87 12.86 -10.95 -0.60
C GLY A 87 11.42 -11.46 -0.62
N ARG A 88 10.53 -10.85 0.16
CA ARG A 88 9.22 -11.39 0.51
C ARG A 88 8.12 -10.86 -0.42
N TYR A 89 8.23 -11.17 -1.71
CA TYR A 89 7.14 -10.88 -2.66
C TYR A 89 6.10 -12.01 -2.67
N ASN A 90 4.81 -11.65 -2.67
CA ASN A 90 3.70 -12.60 -2.76
C ASN A 90 3.61 -13.13 -4.20
N TYR A 91 4.34 -14.21 -4.48
CA TYR A 91 4.31 -14.89 -5.77
C TYR A 91 2.93 -15.55 -5.97
N GLN A 92 2.08 -14.90 -6.76
CA GLN A 92 0.85 -15.52 -7.25
C GLN A 92 1.14 -16.22 -8.58
N TYR A 93 1.46 -17.50 -8.49
CA TYR A 93 1.43 -18.38 -9.65
C TYR A 93 0.05 -19.01 -9.77
N SER A 94 -0.62 -18.75 -10.90
CA SER A 94 -1.80 -19.50 -11.29
C SER A 94 -1.48 -20.28 -12.57
N SER A 95 -1.41 -21.60 -12.44
CA SER A 95 -1.52 -22.52 -13.57
C SER A 95 -2.95 -23.02 -13.66
N GLU A 96 -3.89 -22.13 -13.93
CA GLU A 96 -5.23 -22.58 -14.32
C GLU A 96 -5.11 -23.25 -15.69
N GLY A 97 -5.22 -24.58 -15.70
CA GLY A 97 -5.18 -25.36 -16.93
C GLY A 97 -6.30 -24.91 -17.87
N ILE A 98 -5.94 -24.65 -19.13
CA ILE A 98 -6.94 -24.42 -20.18
C ILE A 98 -7.60 -25.76 -20.49
N SER A 99 -8.91 -25.84 -20.27
CA SER A 99 -9.75 -26.98 -20.65
C SER A 99 -10.69 -26.57 -21.77
N SER A 100 -10.97 -27.49 -22.68
CA SER A 100 -12.02 -27.30 -23.69
C SER A 100 -13.04 -28.43 -23.62
N SER A 101 -14.28 -28.10 -23.94
CA SER A 101 -15.39 -29.05 -24.04
C SER A 101 -16.24 -28.73 -25.27
N ARG A 102 -16.71 -29.77 -25.97
CA ARG A 102 -17.56 -29.60 -27.16
C ARG A 102 -18.91 -29.00 -26.78
N ARG A 103 -19.37 -27.98 -27.52
CA ARG A 103 -20.72 -27.42 -27.33
C ARG A 103 -21.74 -28.30 -28.06
N VAL A 104 -22.86 -28.60 -27.40
CA VAL A 104 -23.87 -29.55 -27.90
C VAL A 104 -24.58 -29.07 -29.19
N PHE A 105 -24.60 -27.76 -29.45
CA PHE A 105 -25.32 -27.14 -30.58
C PHE A 105 -24.46 -26.19 -31.43
N SER A 106 -23.14 -26.36 -31.40
CA SER A 106 -22.21 -25.53 -32.17
C SER A 106 -21.04 -26.38 -32.65
N GLU A 107 -20.49 -26.05 -33.81
CA GLU A 107 -19.21 -26.62 -34.27
C GLU A 107 -18.00 -26.02 -33.54
N THR A 108 -18.24 -25.14 -32.57
CA THR A 108 -17.20 -24.51 -31.74
C THR A 108 -17.12 -25.14 -30.34
N GLU A 109 -15.93 -25.09 -29.74
CA GLU A 109 -15.71 -25.55 -28.37
C GLU A 109 -16.01 -24.45 -27.34
N LYS A 110 -16.32 -24.86 -26.10
CA LYS A 110 -16.31 -24.01 -24.92
C LYS A 110 -14.96 -24.18 -24.25
N VAL A 111 -14.13 -23.14 -24.33
CA VAL A 111 -12.86 -23.06 -23.60
C VAL A 111 -13.13 -22.47 -22.22
N SER A 112 -12.58 -23.08 -21.17
CA SER A 112 -12.65 -22.63 -19.78
C SER A 112 -11.30 -22.83 -19.09
N GLY A 113 -10.86 -21.82 -18.36
CA GLY A 113 -9.56 -21.78 -17.68
C GLY A 113 -9.03 -20.34 -17.71
N GLY A 114 -8.27 -19.95 -16.69
CA GLY A 114 -7.57 -18.67 -16.63
C GLY A 114 -6.33 -18.65 -17.52
N GLY A 115 -5.95 -17.47 -18.01
CA GLY A 115 -4.66 -17.29 -18.67
C GLY A 115 -3.54 -17.56 -17.67
N SER A 116 -2.51 -18.29 -18.08
CA SER A 116 -1.32 -18.43 -17.25
C SER A 116 -0.62 -17.07 -17.14
N TYR A 117 -0.55 -16.49 -15.95
CA TYR A 117 0.24 -15.28 -15.68
C TYR A 117 1.46 -15.69 -14.83
N GLY A 118 2.66 -15.39 -15.33
CA GLY A 118 3.90 -15.60 -14.59
C GLY A 118 4.54 -14.26 -14.27
N PHE A 119 4.56 -13.86 -13.00
CA PHE A 119 5.38 -12.73 -12.56
C PHE A 119 6.72 -13.27 -12.06
N GLY A 120 7.77 -12.97 -12.81
CA GLY A 120 9.16 -13.33 -12.50
C GLY A 120 9.71 -12.56 -11.30
N TYR A 121 10.78 -13.12 -10.71
CA TYR A 121 11.61 -12.62 -9.60
C TYR A 121 11.28 -11.20 -9.11
N GLY A 122 10.33 -11.10 -8.18
CA GLY A 122 10.01 -9.85 -7.49
C GLY A 122 11.05 -9.59 -6.41
N TYR A 123 12.07 -8.78 -6.71
CA TYR A 123 12.80 -8.09 -5.65
C TYR A 123 11.78 -7.23 -4.92
N SER A 124 11.47 -7.65 -3.70
CA SER A 124 10.42 -7.02 -2.91
C SER A 124 10.93 -5.67 -2.44
N TYR A 125 9.98 -4.76 -2.35
CA TYR A 125 10.11 -3.34 -2.07
C TYR A 125 11.21 -3.04 -1.06
N THR A 126 11.83 -1.86 -1.20
CA THR A 126 12.77 -1.33 -0.22
C THR A 126 12.10 -1.40 1.15
N GLU A 127 12.58 -2.31 2.00
CA GLU A 127 12.12 -2.51 3.38
C GLU A 127 12.56 -1.33 4.25
N GLY A 128 13.64 -0.65 3.83
CA GLY A 128 14.20 0.50 4.51
C GLY A 128 15.58 0.85 3.98
N VAL A 129 16.28 1.70 4.72
CA VAL A 129 17.69 2.02 4.48
C VAL A 129 18.53 1.66 5.70
N LEU A 130 19.73 1.13 5.45
CA LEU A 130 20.76 0.95 6.45
C LEU A 130 21.78 2.07 6.31
N ILE A 131 21.89 2.90 7.33
CA ILE A 131 22.84 3.99 7.42
C ILE A 131 24.02 3.52 8.27
N SER A 132 25.23 3.59 7.73
CA SER A 132 26.46 3.37 8.48
C SER A 132 27.08 4.72 8.80
N ILE A 133 27.36 4.97 10.07
CA ILE A 133 28.01 6.18 10.56
C ILE A 133 29.27 5.83 11.36
N GLU A 134 30.20 6.77 11.39
CA GLU A 134 31.35 6.78 12.28
C GLU A 134 31.24 7.97 13.22
N ILE A 135 31.33 7.69 14.51
CA ILE A 135 31.40 8.72 15.56
C ILE A 135 32.89 9.00 15.82
N LEU A 136 33.30 10.25 15.63
CA LEU A 136 34.68 10.74 15.75
C LEU A 136 35.05 11.10 17.19
#